data_AF-A0ABD5ZPK0-F1
#
_entry.id   AF-A0ABD5ZPK0-F1
#
_cell.length_a   1.000
_cell.length_b   1.000
_cell.length_c   1.000
_cell.angle_alpha   90.00
_cell.angle_beta   90.00
_cell.angle_gamma   90.00
#
_symmetry.space_group_name_H-M   'P 1'
#
loop_
_entity.id
_entity.type
_entity.pdbx_description
1 polymer ?
#
loop_
_entity_poly.entity_id
_entity_poly.type
_entity_poly.pdbx_seq_one_letter_code
_entity_poly.pdbx_strand_id
1 'polypeptide(L)'
;MNAVEEWQDALSESGELTPDVVDRILAAHGERGAKALDAVAEERVKRYNDFTVVVGHEDEYVVEDGACQCRDAQYNLDVEDPTALCWHAIAVAVAERVDRVDYHDMWYSDVRELL
;
A
#
# COMPACT_ATOMS: atom_id res chain seq x y z
N MET A 1 -19.69 2.76 -4.21
CA MET A 1 -18.86 1.56 -4.08
C MET A 1 -18.19 1.29 -5.40
N ASN A 2 -16.93 1.66 -5.49
CA ASN A 2 -16.02 1.33 -6.59
C ASN A 2 -15.21 0.08 -6.23
N ALA A 3 -14.42 -0.45 -7.17
CA ALA A 3 -13.63 -1.66 -6.96
C ALA A 3 -12.67 -1.56 -5.76
N VAL A 4 -12.12 -0.38 -5.47
CA VAL A 4 -11.25 -0.15 -4.30
C VAL A 4 -12.02 -0.26 -3.00
N GLU A 5 -13.16 0.41 -2.90
CA GLU A 5 -14.04 0.34 -1.73
C GLU A 5 -14.48 -1.11 -1.47
N GLU A 6 -14.81 -1.87 -2.52
CA GLU A 6 -15.28 -3.26 -2.40
C GLU A 6 -14.25 -4.22 -1.78
N TRP A 7 -12.98 -4.17 -2.18
CA TRP A 7 -11.97 -5.05 -1.58
C TRP A 7 -11.49 -4.52 -0.22
N GLN A 8 -11.53 -3.21 0.02
CA GLN A 8 -11.21 -2.63 1.32
C GLN A 8 -12.26 -3.00 2.38
N ASP A 9 -13.55 -2.96 2.03
CA ASP A 9 -14.62 -3.37 2.91
C ASP A 9 -14.51 -4.86 3.23
N ALA A 10 -14.30 -5.70 2.20
CA ALA A 10 -14.12 -7.14 2.40
C ALA A 10 -12.92 -7.49 3.30
N LEU A 11 -11.79 -6.77 3.17
CA LEU A 11 -10.65 -6.90 4.07
C LEU A 11 -10.99 -6.45 5.50
N SER A 12 -11.75 -5.36 5.65
CA SER A 12 -12.12 -4.85 6.97
C SER A 12 -13.09 -5.80 7.69
N GLU A 13 -13.92 -6.51 6.93
CA GLU A 13 -14.82 -7.55 7.45
C GLU A 13 -14.09 -8.84 7.84
N SER A 14 -13.13 -9.31 7.02
CA SER A 14 -12.40 -10.56 7.28
C SER A 14 -11.21 -10.41 8.23
N GLY A 15 -10.53 -9.26 8.20
CA GLY A 15 -9.23 -9.05 8.84
C GLY A 15 -8.08 -9.86 8.21
N GLU A 16 -8.28 -10.50 7.06
CA GLU A 16 -7.30 -11.37 6.43
C GLU A 16 -7.41 -11.40 4.89
N LEU A 17 -6.29 -11.71 4.22
CA LEU A 17 -6.21 -11.91 2.77
C LEU A 17 -6.81 -13.28 2.38
N THR A 18 -8.13 -13.33 2.23
CA THR A 18 -8.82 -14.50 1.68
C THR A 18 -8.56 -14.62 0.16
N PRO A 19 -8.68 -15.83 -0.43
CA PRO A 19 -8.54 -16.01 -1.88
C PRO A 19 -9.46 -15.07 -2.69
N ASP A 20 -10.71 -14.91 -2.26
CA ASP A 20 -11.67 -14.02 -2.92
C ASP A 20 -11.23 -12.56 -2.93
N VAL A 21 -10.63 -12.09 -1.82
CA VAL A 21 -10.11 -10.72 -1.72
C VAL A 21 -8.88 -10.53 -2.59
N VAL A 22 -7.97 -11.52 -2.61
CA VAL A 22 -6.80 -11.52 -3.49
C VAL A 22 -7.23 -11.40 -4.95
N ASP A 23 -8.21 -12.19 -5.38
CA ASP A 23 -8.73 -12.15 -6.74
C ASP A 23 -9.34 -10.78 -7.09
N ARG A 24 -10.05 -10.14 -6.16
CA ARG A 24 -10.58 -8.77 -6.35
C ARG A 24 -9.46 -7.74 -6.53
N ILE A 25 -8.42 -7.81 -5.70
CA ILE A 25 -7.27 -6.89 -5.78
C ILE A 25 -6.55 -7.08 -7.12
N LEU A 26 -6.31 -8.32 -7.54
CA LEU A 26 -5.67 -8.63 -8.82
C LEU A 26 -6.53 -8.20 -10.02
N ALA A 27 -7.85 -8.38 -9.96
CA ALA A 27 -8.77 -7.94 -11.00
C ALA A 27 -8.81 -6.41 -11.13
N ALA A 28 -8.76 -5.68 -10.00
CA ALA A 28 -8.78 -4.23 -9.99
C ALA A 28 -7.46 -3.60 -10.46
N HIS A 29 -6.32 -4.17 -10.05
CA HIS A 29 -5.02 -3.49 -10.13
C HIS A 29 -3.96 -4.22 -10.97
N GLY A 30 -4.24 -5.44 -11.43
CA GLY A 30 -3.33 -6.25 -12.22
C GLY A 30 -1.96 -6.42 -11.55
N GLU A 31 -0.89 -6.11 -12.29
CA GLU A 31 0.50 -6.23 -11.80
C GLU A 31 0.78 -5.35 -10.56
N ARG A 32 0.12 -4.19 -10.44
CA ARG A 32 0.26 -3.34 -9.25
C ARG A 32 -0.33 -4.02 -8.02
N GLY A 33 -1.46 -4.72 -8.19
CA GLY A 33 -2.07 -5.52 -7.14
C GLY A 33 -1.16 -6.67 -6.70
N ALA A 34 -0.58 -7.40 -7.66
CA ALA A 34 0.35 -8.49 -7.35
C ALA A 34 1.56 -8.00 -6.54
N LYS A 35 2.23 -6.92 -6.98
CA LYS A 35 3.37 -6.33 -6.26
C LYS A 35 3.00 -5.87 -4.85
N ALA A 36 1.82 -5.31 -4.68
CA ALA A 36 1.34 -4.89 -3.37
C ALA A 36 1.17 -6.08 -2.42
N LEU A 37 0.59 -7.19 -2.90
CA LEU A 37 0.42 -8.41 -2.11
C LEU A 37 1.76 -9.04 -1.73
N ASP A 38 2.71 -9.09 -2.67
CA ASP A 38 4.08 -9.56 -2.38
C ASP A 38 4.73 -8.70 -1.30
N ALA A 39 4.61 -7.37 -1.38
CA ALA A 39 5.18 -6.48 -0.38
C ALA A 39 4.55 -6.62 1.01
N VAL A 40 3.25 -6.92 1.10
CA VAL A 40 2.58 -7.23 2.37
C VAL A 40 3.09 -8.56 2.93
N ALA A 41 3.23 -9.58 2.07
CA ALA A 41 3.76 -10.89 2.49
C ALA A 41 5.22 -10.82 2.96
N GLU A 42 6.00 -9.89 2.39
CA GLU A 42 7.40 -9.63 2.76
C GLU A 42 7.55 -8.60 3.91
N GLU A 43 6.45 -8.18 4.55
CA GLU A 43 6.44 -7.22 5.68
C GLU A 43 7.14 -5.88 5.35
N ARG A 44 6.97 -5.40 4.11
CA ARG A 44 7.65 -4.20 3.58
C ARG A 44 6.94 -2.88 3.88
N VAL A 45 5.79 -2.93 4.56
CA VAL A 45 5.06 -1.75 5.02
C VAL A 45 5.49 -1.43 6.44
N LYS A 46 6.24 -0.34 6.60
CA LYS A 46 6.79 0.13 7.87
C LYS A 46 6.02 1.35 8.35
N ARG A 47 5.70 1.40 9.64
CA ARG A 47 5.11 2.59 10.28
C ARG A 47 6.05 3.14 11.34
N TYR A 48 6.45 4.38 11.14
CA TYR A 48 7.22 5.19 12.07
C TYR A 48 6.27 6.17 12.79
N ASN A 49 6.82 6.93 13.74
CA ASN A 49 6.06 7.91 14.52
C ASN A 49 5.51 9.08 13.67
N ASP A 50 6.14 9.36 12.52
CA ASP A 50 5.82 10.44 11.61
C ASP A 50 5.24 9.95 10.27
N PHE A 51 5.72 8.82 9.73
CA PHE A 51 5.36 8.38 8.38
C PHE A 51 5.09 6.87 8.26
N THR A 52 4.27 6.52 7.26
CA THR A 52 4.17 5.15 6.74
C THR A 52 5.04 5.05 5.49
N VAL A 53 5.93 4.08 5.46
CA VAL A 53 6.93 3.89 4.42
C VAL A 53 6.79 2.49 3.84
N VAL A 54 6.74 2.39 2.52
CA VAL A 54 6.82 1.11 1.82
C VAL A 54 8.21 0.96 1.23
N VAL A 55 8.93 -0.08 1.65
CA VAL A 55 10.24 -0.40 1.11
C VAL A 55 10.06 -0.95 -0.30
N GLY A 56 10.39 -0.16 -1.33
CA GLY A 56 10.41 -0.59 -2.73
C GLY A 56 11.66 -1.40 -3.06
N HIS A 57 11.79 -1.85 -4.31
CA HIS A 57 12.98 -2.60 -4.74
C HIS A 57 14.20 -1.69 -4.92
N GLU A 58 13.97 -0.41 -5.23
CA GLU A 58 15.02 0.56 -5.55
C GLU A 58 15.16 1.67 -4.49
N ASP A 59 14.06 2.00 -3.80
CA ASP A 59 13.97 3.13 -2.86
C ASP A 59 12.83 2.89 -1.87
N GLU A 60 12.72 3.76 -0.87
CA GLU A 60 11.68 3.80 0.14
C GLU A 60 10.68 4.92 -0.15
N TYR A 61 9.40 4.57 -0.11
CA TYR A 61 8.31 5.46 -0.51
C TYR A 61 7.41 5.79 0.68
N VAL A 62 7.37 7.06 1.04
CA VAL A 62 6.37 7.58 1.99
C VAL A 62 4.99 7.51 1.34
N VAL A 63 4.02 6.98 2.09
CA VAL A 63 2.62 6.90 1.72
C VAL A 63 1.80 7.57 2.82
N GLU A 64 1.03 8.59 2.44
CA GLU A 64 0.18 9.38 3.34
C GLU A 64 -1.19 9.55 2.69
N ASP A 65 -2.26 9.29 3.45
CA ASP A 65 -3.65 9.40 2.99
C ASP A 65 -3.92 8.71 1.64
N GLY A 66 -3.28 7.56 1.39
CA GLY A 66 -3.39 6.80 0.14
C GLY A 66 -2.61 7.39 -1.04
N ALA A 67 -1.92 8.50 -0.86
CA ALA A 67 -1.05 9.11 -1.86
C ALA A 67 0.41 8.67 -1.70
N CYS A 68 1.10 8.52 -2.82
CA CYS A 68 2.51 8.15 -2.88
C CYS A 68 3.20 8.98 -3.96
N GLN A 69 4.45 9.40 -3.70
CA GLN A 69 5.24 10.18 -4.66
C GLN A 69 6.09 9.31 -5.60
N CYS A 70 5.77 8.03 -5.79
CA CYS A 70 6.51 7.22 -6.75
C CYS A 70 6.27 7.68 -8.20
N ARG A 71 7.21 7.37 -9.11
CA ARG A 71 7.09 7.75 -10.53
C ARG A 71 5.82 7.20 -11.18
N ASP A 72 5.38 6.01 -10.79
CA ASP A 72 4.16 5.42 -11.31
C ASP A 72 2.93 6.26 -10.96
N ALA A 73 2.84 6.73 -9.71
CA ALA A 73 1.77 7.63 -9.28
C ALA A 73 1.84 9.00 -9.98
N GLN A 74 3.05 9.55 -10.15
CA GLN A 74 3.23 10.88 -10.76
C GLN A 74 2.95 10.91 -12.26
N TYR A 75 3.21 9.83 -12.99
CA TYR A 75 3.22 9.86 -14.45
C TYR A 75 2.23 8.91 -15.13
N ASN A 76 1.75 7.87 -14.44
CA ASN A 76 0.97 6.79 -15.06
C ASN A 76 -0.43 6.59 -14.46
N LEU A 77 -0.78 7.30 -13.38
CA LEU A 77 -2.11 7.20 -12.76
C LEU A 77 -2.94 8.42 -13.11
N ASP A 78 -4.23 8.17 -13.37
CA ASP A 78 -5.21 9.24 -13.54
C ASP A 78 -5.63 9.75 -12.15
N VAL A 79 -5.31 11.01 -11.86
CA VAL A 79 -5.63 11.63 -10.57
C VAL A 79 -7.13 11.86 -10.36
N GLU A 80 -7.93 11.79 -11.43
CA GLU A 80 -9.39 11.89 -11.35
C GLU A 80 -10.06 10.52 -11.13
N ASP A 81 -9.33 9.41 -11.30
CA ASP A 81 -9.83 8.05 -11.07
C ASP A 81 -9.48 7.58 -9.65
N PRO A 82 -10.48 7.46 -8.74
CA PRO A 82 -10.24 7.02 -7.37
C PRO A 82 -9.78 5.56 -7.25
N THR A 83 -9.83 4.78 -8.34
CA THR A 83 -9.33 3.41 -8.39
C THR A 83 -7.89 3.32 -8.88
N ALA A 84 -7.34 4.40 -9.45
CA ALA A 84 -5.97 4.45 -9.94
C ALA A 84 -4.97 4.61 -8.77
N LEU A 85 -4.54 3.49 -8.20
CA LEU A 85 -3.57 3.45 -7.11
C LEU A 85 -2.25 2.82 -7.55
N CYS A 86 -1.14 3.36 -7.04
CA CYS A 86 0.16 2.72 -7.20
C CYS A 86 0.26 1.52 -6.25
N TRP A 87 1.18 0.60 -6.53
CA TRP A 87 1.32 -0.60 -5.71
C TRP A 87 1.67 -0.29 -4.23
N HIS A 88 2.40 0.79 -3.95
CA HIS A 88 2.71 1.19 -2.56
C HIS A 88 1.45 1.59 -1.78
N ALA A 89 0.57 2.37 -2.40
CA ALA A 89 -0.69 2.79 -1.77
C ALA A 89 -1.61 1.59 -1.51
N ILE A 90 -1.67 0.65 -2.47
CA ILE A 90 -2.41 -0.61 -2.31
C ILE A 90 -1.81 -1.42 -1.15
N ALA A 91 -0.49 -1.55 -1.08
CA ALA A 91 0.19 -2.33 -0.03
C ALA A 91 -0.12 -1.79 1.37
N VAL A 92 -0.08 -0.47 1.57
CA VAL A 92 -0.46 0.15 2.85
C VAL A 92 -1.91 -0.15 3.19
N ALA A 93 -2.83 0.11 2.26
CA ALA A 93 -4.25 -0.11 2.51
C ALA A 93 -4.59 -1.57 2.85
N VAL A 94 -3.87 -2.54 2.25
CA VAL A 94 -3.98 -3.95 2.60
C VAL A 94 -3.37 -4.22 3.98
N ALA A 95 -2.10 -3.87 4.20
CA ALA A 95 -1.35 -4.19 5.42
C ALA A 95 -2.04 -3.67 6.68
N GLU A 96 -2.62 -2.48 6.64
CA GLU A 96 -3.37 -1.90 7.76
C GLU A 96 -4.60 -2.73 8.14
N ARG A 97 -5.30 -3.27 7.15
CA ARG A 97 -6.54 -4.02 7.37
C ARG A 97 -6.31 -5.45 7.82
N VAL A 98 -5.14 -6.01 7.52
CA VAL A 98 -4.77 -7.38 7.90
C VAL A 98 -3.73 -7.45 9.03
N ASP A 99 -3.48 -6.33 9.70
CA ASP A 99 -2.53 -6.20 10.81
C ASP A 99 -1.11 -6.72 10.46
N ARG A 100 -0.61 -6.32 9.29
CA ARG A 100 0.72 -6.67 8.74
C ARG A 100 1.65 -5.47 8.59
N VAL A 101 1.32 -4.35 9.24
CA VAL A 101 2.22 -3.21 9.33
C VAL A 101 3.31 -3.52 10.36
N ASP A 102 4.58 -3.31 9.99
CA ASP A 102 5.70 -3.41 10.93
C ASP A 102 5.94 -2.04 11.59
N TYR A 103 5.78 -1.99 12.91
CA TYR A 103 5.78 -0.75 13.68
C TYR A 103 7.15 -0.49 14.31
N HIS A 104 7.69 0.69 14.06
CA HIS A 104 8.95 1.15 14.63
C HIS A 104 8.69 2.36 15.54
N ASP A 105 9.02 2.23 16.82
CA ASP A 105 9.00 3.35 17.78
C ASP A 105 10.23 4.25 17.60
N MET A 106 10.29 4.90 16.44
CA MET A 106 11.29 5.88 16.07
C MET A 106 10.74 6.81 14.98
N TRP A 107 11.44 7.90 14.71
CA TRP A 107 11.05 8.87 13.69
C TRP A 107 11.77 8.54 12.39
N TYR A 108 11.02 8.42 11.30
CA TYR A 108 11.61 8.14 9.99
C TYR A 108 12.58 9.25 9.57
N SER A 109 12.23 10.50 9.89
CA SER A 109 13.07 11.68 9.68
C SER A 109 14.42 11.65 10.39
N ASP A 110 14.58 10.85 11.46
CA ASP A 110 15.85 10.67 12.17
C ASP A 110 16.74 9.59 11.52
N VAL A 111 16.16 8.65 10.75
CA VAL A 111 16.88 7.51 10.16
C VAL A 111 17.09 7.62 8.66
N ARG A 112 16.21 8.32 7.94
CA ARG A 112 16.45 8.65 6.54
C ARG A 112 17.55 9.72 6.52
N GLU A 113 18.77 9.32 6.14
CA GLU A 113 19.81 10.29 5.79
C GLU A 113 19.17 11.24 4.77
N LEU A 114 19.13 12.54 5.09
CA LEU A 114 18.53 13.58 4.25
C LEU A 114 19.22 13.58 2.87
N LEU A 115 18.68 12.80 1.92
CA LEU A 115 19.17 12.65 0.54
C LEU A 115 18.71 13.80 -0.35
#